data_AF-A0AAD2K0I8-F1
#
_entry.id   AF-A0AAD2K0I8-F1
#
_cell.length_a   1.000
_cell.length_b   1.000
_cell.length_c   1.000
_cell.angle_alpha   90.00
_cell.angle_beta   90.00
_cell.angle_gamma   90.00
#
_symmetry.space_group_name_H-M   'P 1'
#
loop_
_entity.id
_entity.type
_entity.pdbx_description
1 polymer ?
#
loop_
_entity_poly.entity_id
_entity_poly.type
_entity_poly.pdbx_seq_one_letter_code
_entity_poly.pdbx_strand_id
1 'polypeptide(L)'
;MVHISSIFVALTMIAVGLTAPVGLQTRQIGNLDCNLSRLRIITDTADAESLISQINSTSLDTTISIAIAQAGLKTVDTAIHEILQAVFSNQTAPAAARTQVGAGLAAAQQALAVIQE
;
A
#
# COMPACT_ATOMS: atom_id res chain seq x y z
N MET A 1 40.30 -4.32 15.85
CA MET A 1 39.05 -4.10 15.08
C MET A 1 38.56 -5.47 14.64
N VAL A 2 37.23 -5.68 14.65
CA VAL A 2 36.46 -6.93 14.49
C VAL A 2 35.92 -7.54 15.80
N HIS A 3 34.67 -7.13 16.05
CA HIS A 3 33.48 -7.77 16.65
C HIS A 3 33.55 -8.62 17.93
N ILE A 4 32.91 -8.06 18.98
CA ILE A 4 32.47 -8.73 20.19
C ILE A 4 30.93 -8.89 20.15
N SER A 5 30.48 -10.01 20.72
CA SER A 5 29.15 -10.26 21.31
C SER A 5 28.06 -10.98 20.50
N SER A 6 28.31 -12.26 20.26
CA SER A 6 27.65 -13.42 20.92
C SER A 6 26.21 -13.31 21.52
N ILE A 7 25.42 -14.34 21.13
CA ILE A 7 24.39 -15.11 21.88
C ILE A 7 22.91 -14.70 21.71
N PHE A 8 22.12 -15.52 20.98
CA PHE A 8 21.18 -16.50 21.57
C PHE A 8 20.64 -17.48 20.50
N VAL A 9 20.35 -18.69 20.96
CA VAL A 9 20.14 -19.93 20.20
C VAL A 9 18.65 -20.33 20.21
N ALA A 10 18.22 -20.97 19.11
CA ALA A 10 17.20 -22.03 18.98
C ALA A 10 15.70 -21.74 18.82
N LEU A 11 15.06 -22.76 18.19
CA LEU A 11 13.64 -23.16 18.19
C LEU A 11 12.76 -22.43 17.15
N THR A 12 11.95 -23.05 16.30
CA THR A 12 11.42 -24.42 16.22
C THR A 12 10.80 -24.67 14.84
N MET A 13 10.75 -25.93 14.43
CA MET A 13 10.10 -26.42 13.23
C MET A 13 8.58 -26.67 13.43
N ILE A 14 7.84 -26.63 12.32
CA ILE A 14 6.53 -27.26 12.01
C ILE A 14 5.24 -26.53 12.43
N ALA A 15 4.47 -26.14 11.40
CA ALA A 15 3.03 -26.42 11.34
C ALA A 15 2.57 -26.50 9.86
N VAL A 16 2.14 -27.70 9.44
CA VAL A 16 1.34 -27.93 8.23
C VAL A 16 -0.13 -27.72 8.60
N GLY A 17 -0.89 -27.01 7.77
CA GLY A 17 -2.35 -26.86 7.85
C GLY A 17 -2.77 -25.41 7.56
N LEU A 18 -3.70 -25.07 6.67
CA LEU A 18 -4.69 -25.84 5.93
C LEU A 18 -4.87 -25.18 4.55
N THR A 19 -4.96 -25.97 3.49
CA THR A 19 -5.66 -25.54 2.27
C THR A 19 -7.16 -25.51 2.59
N ALA A 20 -7.64 -24.42 3.18
CA ALA A 20 -9.08 -24.20 3.28
C ALA A 20 -9.63 -23.97 1.86
N PRO A 21 -10.78 -24.57 1.50
CA PRO A 21 -11.43 -24.27 0.23
C PRO A 21 -11.71 -22.78 0.20
N VAL A 22 -11.21 -22.09 -0.84
CA VAL A 22 -11.59 -20.70 -1.14
C VAL A 22 -13.03 -20.73 -1.66
N GLY A 23 -13.96 -20.99 -0.75
CA GLY A 23 -15.35 -20.66 -0.95
C GLY A 23 -15.40 -19.15 -1.12
N LEU A 24 -15.65 -18.70 -2.36
CA LEU A 24 -15.96 -17.31 -2.68
C LEU A 24 -17.30 -16.95 -2.05
N GLN A 25 -17.34 -16.83 -0.71
CA GLN A 25 -18.54 -16.40 0.00
C GLN A 25 -18.52 -14.87 0.13
N THR A 26 -19.41 -14.27 -0.67
CA THR A 26 -19.85 -12.87 -0.71
C THR A 26 -18.76 -11.81 -0.94
N ARG A 27 -18.78 -11.22 -2.14
CA ARG A 27 -18.07 -9.98 -2.44
C ARG A 27 -18.53 -8.87 -1.51
N GLN A 28 -17.62 -8.42 -0.66
CA GLN A 28 -17.11 -7.05 -0.61
C GLN A 28 -18.08 -5.87 -0.39
N ILE A 29 -19.37 -6.05 -0.14
CA ILE A 29 -20.10 -5.05 0.65
C ILE A 29 -19.87 -5.48 2.09
N GLY A 30 -18.75 -5.04 2.67
CA GLY A 30 -18.61 -5.14 4.12
C GLY A 30 -19.73 -4.33 4.77
N ASN A 31 -19.90 -4.43 6.09
CA ASN A 31 -20.79 -3.50 6.79
C ASN A 31 -20.52 -2.04 6.36
N LEU A 32 -21.47 -1.14 6.62
CA LEU A 32 -21.34 0.27 6.21
C LEU A 32 -19.99 0.87 6.63
N ASP A 33 -19.44 0.47 7.79
CA ASP A 33 -18.12 0.89 8.28
C ASP A 33 -16.96 0.45 7.39
N CYS A 34 -16.98 -0.77 6.84
CA CYS A 34 -15.95 -1.26 5.93
C CYS A 34 -15.98 -0.49 4.61
N ASN A 35 -17.17 -0.21 4.07
CA ASN A 35 -17.29 0.57 2.84
C ASN A 35 -16.90 2.04 3.08
N LEU A 36 -17.25 2.61 4.24
CA LEU A 36 -16.82 3.93 4.65
C LEU A 36 -15.29 4.01 4.80
N SER A 37 -14.67 3.00 5.40
CA SER A 37 -13.20 2.92 5.54
C SER A 37 -12.52 2.85 4.17
N ARG A 38 -13.10 2.11 3.21
CA ARG A 38 -12.59 2.07 1.83
C ARG A 38 -12.72 3.41 1.14
N LEU A 39 -13.85 4.09 1.31
CA LEU A 39 -14.02 5.44 0.77
C LEU A 39 -13.01 6.40 1.37
N ARG A 40 -12.76 6.31 2.69
CA ARG A 40 -11.73 7.08 3.38
C ARG A 40 -10.34 6.88 2.79
N ILE A 41 -9.94 5.64 2.50
CA ILE A 41 -8.64 5.38 1.88
C ILE A 41 -8.51 6.09 0.52
N ILE A 42 -9.57 6.08 -0.29
CA ILE A 42 -9.57 6.78 -1.59
C ILE A 42 -9.42 8.29 -1.37
N THR A 43 -10.18 8.87 -0.44
CA THR A 43 -10.08 10.32 -0.15
C THR A 43 -8.73 10.69 0.46
N ASP A 44 -8.21 9.89 1.39
CA ASP A 44 -6.93 10.12 2.04
C ASP A 44 -5.77 10.03 1.03
N THR A 45 -5.88 9.15 0.02
CA THR A 45 -4.90 9.06 -1.08
C THR A 45 -4.91 10.33 -1.93
N ALA A 46 -6.10 10.83 -2.30
CA ALA A 46 -6.25 12.06 -3.05
C ALA A 46 -5.75 13.29 -2.25
N ASP A 47 -6.05 13.33 -0.95
CA ASP A 47 -5.55 14.38 -0.05
C ASP A 47 -4.03 14.33 0.05
N ALA A 48 -3.43 13.14 0.14
CA ALA A 48 -1.98 12.97 0.15
C ALA A 48 -1.35 13.48 -1.16
N GLU A 49 -1.92 13.16 -2.33
CA GLU A 49 -1.45 13.70 -3.61
C GLU A 49 -1.50 15.23 -3.63
N SER A 50 -2.62 15.81 -3.17
CA SER A 50 -2.80 17.25 -3.10
C SER A 50 -1.77 17.91 -2.17
N LEU A 51 -1.55 17.35 -0.98
CA LEU A 51 -0.57 17.87 -0.02
C LEU A 51 0.86 17.80 -0.57
N ILE A 52 1.24 16.69 -1.19
CA ILE A 52 2.57 16.51 -1.79
C ILE A 52 2.77 17.49 -2.95
N SER A 53 1.74 17.76 -3.76
CA SER A 53 1.81 18.73 -4.86
C SER A 53 2.05 20.17 -4.40
N GLN A 54 1.73 20.48 -3.13
CA GLN A 54 1.93 21.79 -2.53
C GLN A 54 3.33 21.97 -1.92
N ILE A 55 4.11 20.89 -1.80
CA ILE A 55 5.47 20.97 -1.28
C ILE A 55 6.36 21.66 -2.32
N ASN A 56 6.81 22.86 -2.00
CA ASN A 56 7.80 23.59 -2.77
C ASN A 56 9.17 23.46 -2.09
N SER A 57 10.15 22.93 -2.81
CA SER A 57 11.53 22.80 -2.32
C SER A 57 12.52 23.13 -3.43
N THR A 58 13.64 23.73 -3.05
CA THR A 58 14.81 23.95 -3.92
C THR A 58 15.87 22.85 -3.76
N SER A 59 15.69 21.95 -2.79
CA SER A 59 16.55 20.78 -2.61
C SER A 59 16.27 19.75 -3.70
N LEU A 60 17.34 19.30 -4.36
CA LEU A 60 17.26 18.24 -5.35
C LEU A 60 16.73 16.94 -4.74
N ASP A 61 17.19 16.58 -3.54
CA ASP A 61 16.80 15.34 -2.85
C ASP A 61 15.32 15.36 -2.47
N THR A 62 14.82 16.50 -1.98
CA THR A 62 13.38 16.67 -1.69
C THR A 62 12.56 16.61 -2.98
N THR A 63 13.03 17.23 -4.06
CA THR A 63 12.34 17.22 -5.36
C THR A 63 12.23 15.80 -5.93
N ILE A 64 13.31 15.02 -5.85
CA ILE A 64 13.32 13.61 -6.25
C ILE A 64 12.36 12.80 -5.38
N SER A 65 12.39 13.00 -4.06
CA SER A 65 11.52 12.30 -3.11
C SER A 65 10.03 12.59 -3.36
N ILE A 66 9.68 13.85 -3.64
CA ILE A 66 8.33 14.25 -4.06
C ILE A 66 7.91 13.53 -5.34
N ALA A 67 8.79 13.50 -6.36
CA ALA A 67 8.48 12.85 -7.63
C ALA A 67 8.26 11.33 -7.47
N ILE A 68 9.06 10.65 -6.65
CA ILE A 68 8.89 9.23 -6.33
C ILE A 68 7.58 9.01 -5.58
N ALA A 69 7.24 9.88 -4.62
CA ALA A 69 6.00 9.78 -3.87
C ALA A 69 4.77 9.96 -4.77
N GLN A 70 4.80 10.93 -5.69
CA GLN A 70 3.75 11.13 -6.70
C GLN A 70 3.61 9.93 -7.64
N ALA A 71 4.72 9.32 -8.06
CA ALA A 71 4.68 8.10 -8.88
C ALA A 71 4.08 6.90 -8.11
N GLY A 72 4.39 6.79 -6.82
CA GLY A 72 3.81 5.79 -5.92
C GLY A 72 2.28 5.96 -5.79
N LEU A 73 1.82 7.18 -5.53
CA LEU A 73 0.38 7.48 -5.42
C LEU A 73 -0.34 7.30 -6.76
N LYS A 74 0.28 7.66 -7.89
CA LYS A 74 -0.29 7.37 -9.21
C LYS A 74 -0.47 5.86 -9.45
N THR A 75 0.44 5.03 -8.94
CA THR A 75 0.30 3.56 -8.99
C THR A 75 -0.90 3.10 -8.17
N VAL A 76 -1.12 3.70 -6.99
CA VAL A 76 -2.30 3.44 -6.15
C VAL A 76 -3.58 3.81 -6.90
N ASP A 77 -3.64 4.98 -7.52
CA ASP A 77 -4.79 5.48 -8.28
C ASP A 77 -5.17 4.54 -9.43
N THR A 78 -4.19 4.14 -10.25
CA THR A 78 -4.43 3.18 -11.35
C THR A 78 -4.98 1.85 -10.81
N ALA A 79 -4.40 1.33 -9.73
CA ALA A 79 -4.84 0.07 -9.15
C ALA A 79 -6.23 0.15 -8.50
N ILE A 80 -6.56 1.26 -7.83
CA ILE A 80 -7.91 1.53 -7.31
C ILE A 80 -8.90 1.57 -8.46
N HIS A 81 -8.57 2.22 -9.58
CA HIS A 81 -9.42 2.27 -10.75
C HIS A 81 -9.73 0.84 -11.27
N GLU A 82 -8.73 -0.03 -11.41
CA GLU A 82 -8.94 -1.42 -11.83
C GLU A 82 -9.83 -2.20 -10.84
N ILE A 83 -9.61 -2.01 -9.54
CA ILE A 83 -10.44 -2.61 -8.49
C ILE A 83 -11.88 -2.16 -8.63
N LEU A 84 -12.12 -0.85 -8.80
CA LEU A 84 -13.45 -0.27 -8.94
C LEU A 84 -14.15 -0.80 -10.20
N GLN A 85 -13.47 -0.84 -11.35
CA GLN A 85 -14.03 -1.41 -12.58
C GLN A 85 -14.47 -2.87 -12.40
N ALA A 86 -13.64 -3.68 -11.73
CA ALA A 86 -13.98 -5.07 -11.43
C ALA A 86 -15.21 -5.15 -10.52
N VAL A 87 -15.28 -4.31 -9.48
CA VAL A 87 -16.43 -4.25 -8.57
C VAL A 87 -17.71 -3.83 -9.31
N PHE A 88 -17.66 -2.77 -10.12
CA PHE A 88 -18.80 -2.33 -10.94
C PHE A 88 -19.28 -3.41 -11.92
N SER A 89 -18.35 -4.21 -12.44
CA SER A 89 -18.64 -5.33 -13.34
C SER A 89 -19.02 -6.63 -12.60
N ASN A 90 -19.15 -6.61 -11.27
CA ASN A 90 -19.36 -7.78 -10.41
C ASN A 90 -18.28 -8.89 -10.55
N GLN A 91 -17.06 -8.49 -10.92
CA GLN A 91 -15.88 -9.34 -11.15
C GLN A 91 -14.83 -9.20 -10.05
N THR A 92 -13.98 -10.23 -9.86
CA THR A 92 -13.09 -10.31 -8.70
C THR A 92 -12.01 -9.28 -8.90
N ALA A 93 -11.88 -8.35 -7.95
CA ALA A 93 -10.81 -7.37 -7.97
C ALA A 93 -9.48 -8.10 -8.21
N PRO A 94 -8.71 -7.75 -9.26
CA PRO A 94 -7.48 -8.43 -9.59
C PRO A 94 -6.54 -8.49 -8.37
N ALA A 95 -5.87 -9.63 -8.16
CA ALA A 95 -4.88 -9.73 -7.09
C ALA A 95 -3.70 -8.79 -7.34
N ALA A 96 -3.30 -8.63 -8.61
CA ALA A 96 -2.25 -7.70 -9.02
C ALA A 96 -2.57 -6.24 -8.62
N ALA A 97 -3.79 -5.76 -8.89
CA ALA A 97 -4.21 -4.41 -8.49
C ALA A 97 -4.14 -4.22 -6.97
N ARG A 98 -4.58 -5.22 -6.19
CA ARG A 98 -4.46 -5.17 -4.71
C ARG A 98 -2.99 -5.08 -4.25
N THR A 99 -2.10 -5.82 -4.88
CA THR A 99 -0.66 -5.74 -4.62
C THR A 99 -0.08 -4.38 -5.01
N GLN A 100 -0.52 -3.81 -6.14
CA GLN A 100 -0.07 -2.50 -6.62
C GLN A 100 -0.48 -1.37 -5.68
N VAL A 101 -1.67 -1.42 -5.07
CA VAL A 101 -2.05 -0.46 -4.02
C VAL A 101 -1.03 -0.49 -2.88
N GLY A 102 -0.71 -1.69 -2.35
CA GLY A 102 0.27 -1.83 -1.28
C GLY A 102 1.68 -1.36 -1.67
N ALA A 103 2.12 -1.71 -2.88
CA ALA A 103 3.44 -1.34 -3.39
C ALA A 103 3.57 0.17 -3.63
N GLY A 104 2.55 0.81 -4.22
CA GLY A 104 2.54 2.26 -4.46
C GLY A 104 2.55 3.06 -3.16
N LEU A 105 1.76 2.65 -2.17
CA LEU A 105 1.71 3.29 -0.86
C LEU A 105 3.04 3.13 -0.10
N ALA A 106 3.65 1.95 -0.17
CA ALA A 106 4.96 1.69 0.43
C ALA A 106 6.07 2.53 -0.23
N ALA A 107 6.05 2.65 -1.56
CA ALA A 107 7.00 3.50 -2.29
C ALA A 107 6.85 4.98 -1.92
N ALA A 108 5.61 5.48 -1.83
CA ALA A 108 5.35 6.85 -1.42
C ALA A 108 5.80 7.14 0.01
N GLN A 109 5.50 6.23 0.95
CA GLN A 109 5.94 6.35 2.33
C GLN A 109 7.47 6.35 2.44
N GLN A 110 8.15 5.42 1.77
CA GLN A 110 9.62 5.34 1.79
C GLN A 110 10.27 6.59 1.23
N ALA A 111 9.72 7.16 0.15
CA ALA A 111 10.24 8.39 -0.44
C ALA A 111 10.07 9.60 0.49
N LEU A 112 8.92 9.72 1.17
CA LEU A 112 8.65 10.84 2.07
C LEU A 112 9.42 10.73 3.40
N ALA A 113 9.72 9.52 3.87
CA ALA A 113 10.50 9.30 5.09
C ALA A 113 11.89 9.96 5.02
N VAL A 114 12.46 10.07 3.82
CA VAL A 114 13.78 10.69 3.60
C VAL A 114 13.74 12.23 3.70
N ILE A 115 12.55 12.85 3.69
CA ILE A 115 12.38 14.31 3.87
C ILE A 115 12.29 14.69 5.37
N GLN A 116 12.05 13.72 6.27
CA GLN A 116 11.85 13.98 7.70
C GLN A 116 13.13 13.96 8.55
N GLU A 117 14.30 13.85 7.92
CA GLU A 117 15.64 13.96 8.55
C GLU A 117 16.35 15.24 8.06
#